data_AF-A0A1N7FUL3-F1
#
_entry.id   AF-A0A1N7FUL3-F1
#
_cell.length_a   1.000
_cell.length_b   1.000
_cell.length_c   1.000
_cell.angle_alpha   90.00
_cell.angle_beta   90.00
_cell.angle_gamma   90.00
#
_symmetry.space_group_name_H-M   'P 1'
#
loop_
_entity.id
_entity.type
_entity.pdbx_description
1 polymer ?
#
loop_
_entity_poly.entity_id
_entity_poly.type
_entity_poly.pdbx_seq_one_letter_code
_entity_poly.pdbx_strand_id
1 'polypeptide(L)'
;MFTARKLTGLIAAALMTAAGAATAGDLLYRPLIPAFGGNPDNFGYLLNTAQIQNTHLPPSNGGGGGGAPDINFPPIVIDLGGIGGGVTPPVTPAAPAAASATPLPGTTISN
;
A
#
# COMPACT_ATOMS: atom_id res chain seq x y z
N MET A 1 -29.28 -13.16 52.60
CA MET A 1 -28.11 -12.29 52.35
C MET A 1 -27.04 -13.14 51.66
N PHE A 2 -27.02 -13.13 50.33
CA PHE A 2 -26.02 -13.89 49.58
C PHE A 2 -24.68 -13.17 49.70
N THR A 3 -23.75 -13.78 50.43
CA THR A 3 -22.42 -13.22 50.74
C THR A 3 -21.70 -12.88 49.43
N ALA A 4 -21.20 -11.65 49.29
CA ALA A 4 -20.57 -11.13 48.07
C ALA A 4 -19.49 -12.06 47.48
N ARG A 5 -18.77 -12.81 48.31
CA ARG A 5 -17.80 -13.86 47.89
C ARG A 5 -18.40 -14.96 47.01
N LYS A 6 -19.64 -15.39 47.28
CA LYS A 6 -20.32 -16.43 46.47
C LYS A 6 -20.82 -15.87 45.13
N LEU A 7 -21.20 -14.59 45.12
CA LEU A 7 -21.62 -13.89 43.90
C LEU A 7 -20.43 -13.66 42.95
N THR A 8 -19.28 -13.23 43.46
CA THR A 8 -18.06 -13.03 42.66
C THR A 8 -17.57 -14.33 42.02
N GLY A 9 -17.61 -15.45 42.76
CA GLY A 9 -17.22 -16.77 42.22
C GLY A 9 -18.14 -17.24 41.09
N LEU A 10 -19.44 -16.99 41.20
CA LEU A 10 -20.43 -17.36 40.18
C LEU A 10 -20.28 -16.50 38.91
N ILE A 11 -19.98 -15.21 39.06
CA ILE A 11 -19.70 -14.31 37.93
C ILE A 11 -18.42 -14.72 37.19
N ALA A 12 -17.34 -15.05 37.92
CA ALA A 12 -16.09 -15.49 37.31
C ALA A 12 -16.24 -16.83 36.56
N ALA A 13 -17.00 -17.77 37.11
CA ALA A 13 -17.30 -19.04 36.46
C ALA A 13 -18.14 -18.85 35.19
N ALA A 14 -19.13 -17.96 35.21
CA ALA A 14 -19.95 -17.63 34.04
C ALA A 14 -19.15 -16.94 32.92
N LEU A 15 -18.17 -16.09 33.27
CA LEU A 15 -17.28 -15.46 32.29
C LEU A 15 -16.32 -16.46 31.64
N MET A 16 -15.86 -17.47 32.38
CA MET A 16 -14.99 -18.52 31.85
C MET A 16 -15.72 -19.50 30.91
N THR A 17 -17.00 -19.77 31.12
CA THR A 17 -17.81 -20.58 30.19
C THR A 17 -18.33 -19.80 28.99
N ALA A 18 -18.37 -18.46 29.07
CA ALA A 18 -18.72 -17.60 27.94
C ALA A 18 -17.57 -17.41 26.93
N ALA A 19 -16.34 -17.80 27.29
CA ALA A 19 -15.20 -17.85 26.37
C ALA A 19 -15.36 -19.04 25.41
N GLY A 20 -16.19 -18.89 24.39
CA GLY A 20 -16.34 -19.86 23.31
C GLY A 20 -15.02 -20.10 22.57
N ALA A 21 -14.84 -21.31 22.03
CA ALA A 21 -13.64 -21.69 21.29
C ALA A 21 -13.48 -20.80 20.04
N ALA A 22 -12.51 -19.88 20.08
CA ALA A 22 -12.05 -19.16 18.91
C ALA A 22 -11.28 -20.13 18.01
N THR A 23 -11.99 -20.75 17.07
CA THR A 23 -11.39 -21.62 16.05
C THR A 23 -10.88 -20.75 14.91
N ALA A 24 -9.59 -20.86 14.59
CA ALA A 24 -9.03 -20.21 13.41
C ALA A 24 -9.59 -20.92 12.17
N GLY A 25 -10.11 -20.14 11.21
CA GLY A 25 -10.45 -20.67 9.89
C GLY A 25 -9.20 -21.05 9.09
N ASP A 26 -9.37 -21.86 8.04
CA ASP A 26 -8.26 -22.27 7.20
C ASP A 26 -7.66 -21.10 6.42
N LEU A 27 -6.35 -20.92 6.52
CA LEU A 27 -5.61 -19.98 5.68
C LEU A 27 -5.20 -20.68 4.38
N LEU A 28 -6.02 -20.54 3.35
CA LEU A 28 -5.71 -21.04 2.01
C LEU A 28 -4.82 -20.06 1.26
N TYR A 29 -3.57 -20.46 0.98
CA TYR A 29 -2.70 -19.69 0.09
C TYR A 29 -3.13 -19.87 -1.36
N ARG A 30 -3.43 -18.76 -2.03
CA ARG A 30 -3.62 -18.71 -3.47
C ARG A 30 -2.69 -17.65 -4.06
N PRO A 31 -1.94 -17.98 -5.12
CA PRO A 31 -1.13 -17.00 -5.82
C PRO A 31 -1.98 -15.82 -6.27
N LEU A 32 -1.48 -14.59 -6.11
CA LEU A 32 -2.20 -13.40 -6.57
C LEU A 32 -2.10 -13.24 -8.08
N ILE A 33 -0.97 -13.67 -8.66
CA ILE A 33 -0.71 -13.46 -10.08
C ILE A 33 -1.37 -14.57 -10.92
N PRO A 34 -2.03 -14.21 -12.04
CA PRO A 34 -2.73 -15.18 -12.89
C PRO A 34 -1.82 -16.29 -13.44
N ALA A 35 -0.55 -15.98 -13.71
CA ALA A 35 0.41 -16.92 -14.29
C ALA A 35 0.68 -18.16 -13.41
N PHE A 36 0.45 -18.06 -12.09
CA PHE A 36 0.59 -19.18 -11.16
C PHE A 36 -0.76 -19.74 -10.69
N GLY A 37 -1.85 -19.49 -11.42
CA GLY A 37 -3.19 -19.99 -11.07
C GLY A 37 -3.97 -19.08 -10.11
N GLY A 38 -3.60 -17.80 -10.03
CA GLY A 38 -4.35 -16.77 -9.31
C GLY A 38 -5.62 -16.31 -10.02
N ASN A 39 -6.28 -15.28 -9.49
CA ASN A 39 -7.48 -14.72 -10.11
C ASN A 39 -7.12 -14.00 -11.44
N PRO A 40 -7.67 -14.39 -12.61
CA PRO A 40 -7.40 -13.71 -13.88
C PRO A 40 -7.81 -12.24 -13.91
N ASP A 41 -8.80 -11.82 -13.10
CA ASP A 41 -9.26 -10.42 -13.05
C ASP A 41 -8.17 -9.46 -12.55
N ASN A 42 -7.20 -9.97 -11.78
CA ASN A 42 -6.10 -9.17 -11.25
C ASN A 42 -5.06 -8.77 -12.32
N PHE A 43 -5.13 -9.32 -13.53
CA PHE A 43 -4.10 -9.11 -14.56
C PHE A 43 -3.89 -7.64 -14.92
N GLY A 44 -4.96 -6.92 -15.24
CA GLY A 44 -4.88 -5.53 -15.68
C GLY A 44 -4.29 -4.61 -14.62
N TYR A 45 -4.70 -4.79 -13.36
CA TYR A 45 -4.19 -4.02 -12.22
C TYR A 45 -2.68 -4.24 -12.01
N LEU A 46 -2.26 -5.51 -11.99
CA LEU A 46 -0.85 -5.87 -11.78
C LEU A 46 0.05 -5.35 -12.89
N LEU A 47 -0.40 -5.44 -14.15
CA LEU A 47 0.35 -4.94 -15.30
C LEU A 47 0.46 -3.41 -15.30
N ASN A 48 -0.64 -2.71 -15.03
CA ASN A 48 -0.65 -1.24 -14.98
C ASN A 48 0.29 -0.74 -13.87
N THR A 49 0.23 -1.36 -12.70
CA THR A 49 1.11 -1.02 -11.56
C THR A 49 2.58 -1.25 -11.91
N ALA A 50 2.89 -2.37 -12.59
CA ALA A 50 4.24 -2.67 -13.05
C ALA A 50 4.74 -1.63 -14.06
N GLN A 51 3.89 -1.14 -14.97
CA GLN A 51 4.26 -0.10 -15.94
C GLN A 51 4.53 1.25 -15.27
N ILE A 52 3.70 1.67 -14.31
CA ILE A 52 3.90 2.93 -13.56
C ILE A 52 5.22 2.92 -12.79
N GLN A 53 5.59 1.75 -12.23
CA GLN A 53 6.83 1.60 -11.46
C GLN A 53 8.04 1.28 -12.34
N ASN A 54 7.87 1.05 -13.64
CA ASN A 54 8.95 0.67 -14.52
C ASN A 54 9.87 1.87 -14.81
N THR A 55 11.06 1.86 -14.22
CA THR A 55 12.12 2.86 -14.46
C THR A 55 13.12 2.43 -15.53
N HIS A 56 12.92 1.27 -16.17
CA HIS A 56 13.80 0.78 -17.21
C HIS A 56 13.63 1.56 -18.51
N LEU A 57 14.73 2.15 -18.99
CA LEU A 57 14.80 2.78 -20.31
C LEU A 57 15.46 1.81 -21.29
N PRO A 58 14.99 1.75 -22.55
CA PRO A 58 15.66 0.97 -23.58
C PRO A 58 17.10 1.49 -23.80
N PRO A 59 18.07 0.60 -24.15
CA PRO A 59 19.49 0.96 -24.27
C PRO A 59 19.82 1.88 -25.46
N SER A 60 18.83 2.33 -26.22
CA SER A 60 18.97 3.37 -27.24
C SER A 60 17.65 4.12 -27.31
N ASN A 61 17.72 5.44 -27.16
CA ASN A 61 16.63 6.42 -27.16
C ASN A 61 15.73 6.42 -25.92
N GLY A 62 16.03 7.37 -25.03
CA GLY A 62 15.30 7.64 -23.81
C GLY A 62 13.78 7.75 -24.03
N GLY A 63 13.05 7.04 -23.19
CA GLY A 63 11.60 6.94 -23.26
C GLY A 63 11.11 5.92 -22.25
N GLY A 64 11.38 6.17 -20.96
CA GLY A 64 10.80 5.42 -19.86
C GLY A 64 9.29 5.69 -19.83
N GLY A 65 8.53 4.81 -20.48
CA GLY A 65 7.08 4.89 -20.57
C GLY A 65 6.44 4.53 -19.24
N GLY A 66 6.03 5.55 -18.51
CA GLY A 66 5.33 5.43 -17.24
C GLY A 66 5.11 6.77 -16.57
N GLY A 67 4.88 7.84 -17.36
CA GLY A 67 4.38 9.08 -16.80
C GLY A 67 3.07 8.80 -16.06
N ALA A 68 2.92 9.36 -14.86
CA ALA A 68 1.60 9.39 -14.22
C ALA A 68 0.57 9.87 -15.26
N PRO A 69 -0.65 9.31 -15.33
CA PRO A 69 -1.65 9.80 -16.25
C PRO A 69 -1.81 11.31 -16.03
N ASP A 70 -1.84 12.09 -17.12
CA ASP A 70 -2.19 13.51 -17.04
C ASP A 70 -3.63 13.63 -16.54
N ILE A 71 -3.81 13.71 -15.23
CA ILE A 71 -5.12 13.95 -14.62
C ILE A 71 -5.42 15.44 -14.81
N ASN A 72 -6.04 15.76 -15.95
CA ASN A 72 -6.54 17.09 -16.24
C ASN A 72 -7.81 17.35 -15.40
N PHE A 73 -7.62 17.80 -14.16
CA PHE A 73 -8.73 18.32 -13.37
C PHE A 73 -9.19 19.64 -13.98
N PRO A 74 -10.48 19.80 -14.31
CA PRO A 74 -10.99 21.11 -14.66
C PRO A 74 -10.68 22.08 -13.50
N PRO A 75 -10.32 23.33 -13.78
CA PRO A 75 -10.03 24.29 -12.73
C PRO A 75 -11.25 24.42 -11.81
N ILE A 76 -11.07 24.15 -10.52
CA ILE A 76 -12.07 24.48 -9.51
C ILE A 76 -12.05 26.00 -9.38
N VAL A 77 -12.89 26.69 -10.14
CA VAL A 77 -13.19 28.10 -9.90
C VAL A 77 -14.04 28.18 -8.63
N ILE A 78 -13.38 28.40 -7.50
CA ILE A 78 -14.07 28.90 -6.31
C ILE A 78 -14.36 30.37 -6.62
N ASP A 79 -15.58 30.68 -7.04
CA ASP A 79 -16.03 32.07 -7.09
C ASP A 79 -16.11 32.60 -5.66
N LEU A 80 -14.97 33.10 -5.18
CA LEU A 80 -14.81 33.74 -3.89
C LEU A 80 -14.77 35.25 -4.07
N GLY A 81 -15.74 35.79 -4.82
CA GLY A 81 -16.11 37.21 -4.77
C GLY A 81 -14.96 38.21 -4.95
N GLY A 82 -14.04 37.95 -5.90
CA GLY A 82 -13.12 38.98 -6.39
C GLY A 82 -11.85 39.25 -5.57
N ILE A 83 -11.33 38.29 -4.79
CA ILE A 83 -9.98 38.40 -4.23
C ILE A 83 -8.95 37.65 -5.10
N GLY A 84 -8.24 38.40 -5.95
CA GLY A 84 -7.11 37.89 -6.70
C GLY A 84 -5.98 37.45 -5.78
N GLY A 85 -5.60 36.18 -5.86
CA GLY A 85 -4.47 35.63 -5.12
C GLY A 85 -4.12 34.26 -5.66
N GLY A 86 -3.14 34.21 -6.57
CA GLY A 86 -2.60 32.95 -7.08
C GLY A 86 -2.13 32.07 -5.93
N VAL A 87 -2.84 30.96 -5.71
CA VAL A 87 -2.36 29.90 -4.83
C VAL A 87 -1.19 29.21 -5.52
N THR A 88 -0.12 29.04 -4.75
CA THR A 88 1.19 28.53 -5.16
C THR A 88 1.11 27.28 -6.04
N PRO A 89 2.06 27.10 -6.99
CA PRO A 89 2.16 25.86 -7.76
C PRO A 89 2.14 24.64 -6.83
N PRO A 90 1.60 23.49 -7.29
CA PRO A 90 1.69 22.26 -6.53
C PRO A 90 3.16 22.03 -6.16
N VAL A 91 3.42 21.73 -4.89
CA VAL A 91 4.71 21.22 -4.47
C VAL A 91 5.05 20.06 -5.38
N THR A 92 6.09 20.21 -6.21
CA THR A 92 6.69 19.09 -6.93
C THR A 92 6.89 18.00 -5.89
N PRO A 93 6.26 16.81 -6.02
CA PRO A 93 6.57 15.71 -5.13
C PRO A 93 8.08 15.56 -5.18
N ALA A 94 8.74 15.65 -4.02
CA ALA A 94 10.17 15.40 -3.95
C ALA A 94 10.41 14.10 -4.71
N ALA A 95 11.29 14.15 -5.71
CA ALA A 95 11.72 12.95 -6.43
C ALA A 95 11.94 11.86 -5.37
N PRO A 96 11.42 10.63 -5.57
CA PRO A 96 11.61 9.57 -4.59
C PRO A 96 13.09 9.54 -4.30
N ALA A 97 13.45 9.80 -3.04
CA ALA A 97 14.83 9.88 -2.61
C ALA A 97 15.51 8.64 -3.18
N ALA A 98 16.46 8.85 -4.09
CA ALA A 98 17.24 7.77 -4.64
C ALA A 98 17.75 6.99 -3.44
N ALA A 99 17.21 5.78 -3.23
CA ALA A 99 17.71 4.90 -2.21
C ALA A 99 19.19 4.77 -2.56
N SER A 100 20.04 5.38 -1.71
CA SER A 100 21.47 5.37 -1.87
C SER A 100 21.86 3.91 -1.98
N ALA A 101 22.20 3.48 -3.20
CA ALA A 101 22.85 2.22 -3.43
C ALA A 101 24.12 2.29 -2.59
N THR A 102 24.07 1.73 -1.39
CA THR A 102 25.23 1.58 -0.54
C THR A 102 26.06 0.54 -1.27
N PRO A 103 27.25 0.88 -1.81
CA PRO A 103 28.06 -0.10 -2.48
C PRO A 103 28.40 -1.18 -1.46
N LEU A 104 28.08 -2.44 -1.75
CA LEU A 104 28.47 -3.56 -0.91
C LEU A 104 30.01 -3.55 -0.82
N PRO A 105 30.60 -3.47 0.38
CA PRO A 105 32.04 -3.36 0.51
C PRO A 105 32.71 -4.69 0.17
N GLY A 106 33.57 -4.66 -0.85
CA GLY A 106 34.64 -5.63 -1.03
C GLY A 106 34.34 -6.76 -2.01
N THR A 107 34.92 -6.66 -3.20
CA THR A 107 35.76 -7.72 -3.80
C THR A 107 36.56 -7.09 -4.95
N THR A 108 37.66 -6.43 -4.62
CA THR A 108 38.71 -6.15 -5.60
C THR A 108 39.37 -7.48 -5.93
N ILE A 109 38.93 -8.14 -7.01
CA ILE A 109 39.73 -9.18 -7.65
C ILE A 109 40.80 -8.43 -8.45
N SER A 110 42.03 -8.40 -7.92
CA SER A 110 43.21 -8.02 -8.71
C SER A 110 43.42 -9.06 -9.79
N ASN A 111 43.67 -8.61 -11.02
CA ASN A 111 44.17 -9.42 -12.11
C ASN A 111 45.69 -9.26 -12.21
#